data_AF-A0A484L867-F1
#
_entry.id   AF-A0A484L867-F1
#
_cell.length_a   1.000
_cell.length_b   1.000
_cell.length_c   1.000
_cell.angle_alpha   90.00
_cell.angle_beta   90.00
_cell.angle_gamma   90.00
#
_symmetry.space_group_name_H-M   'P 1'
#
loop_
_entity.id
_entity.type
_entity.pdbx_description
1 polymer ?
#
loop_
_entity_poly.entity_id
_entity_poly.type
_entity_poly.pdbx_seq_one_letter_code
_entity_poly.pdbx_strand_id
1 'polypeptide(L)'
;MEALVHICKDGCRTIGPRDKVLKGGQGPCNYLPACKGLETLVRHFSTCRTRVPGGCVPCKRMWQLLELHSRMCNQPDSCCVPLCRHFKQKLVQQTKKGDAKWKVLVSKVRAARLGLGPFSSRGSALL
;
A
#
# COMPACT_ATOMS: atom_id res chain seq x y z
N MET A 1 -8.75 5.92 8.78
CA MET A 1 -8.66 6.03 7.32
C MET A 1 -9.59 7.13 6.80
N GLU A 2 -10.83 7.16 7.26
CA GLU A 2 -11.87 8.17 6.95
C GLU A 2 -11.40 9.63 6.88
N ALA A 3 -10.64 10.11 7.87
CA ALA A 3 -10.17 11.51 7.86
C ALA A 3 -9.29 11.88 6.66
N LEU A 4 -8.50 10.94 6.13
CA LEU A 4 -7.67 11.14 4.94
C LEU A 4 -8.52 11.09 3.66
N VAL A 5 -9.57 10.28 3.62
CA VAL A 5 -10.53 10.30 2.50
C VAL A 5 -11.30 11.62 2.50
N HIS A 6 -11.83 12.03 3.66
CA HIS A 6 -12.57 13.27 3.85
C HIS A 6 -11.76 14.49 3.37
N ILE A 7 -10.53 14.68 3.86
CA ILE A 7 -9.71 15.84 3.48
C ILE A 7 -9.35 15.86 1.99
N CYS A 8 -9.23 14.70 1.34
CA CYS A 8 -8.92 14.60 -0.09
C CYS A 8 -10.15 14.71 -0.99
N LYS A 9 -11.32 14.25 -0.55
CA LYS A 9 -12.57 14.22 -1.33
C LYS A 9 -13.38 15.50 -1.15
N ASP A 10 -13.64 15.85 0.10
CA ASP A 10 -14.56 16.94 0.47
C ASP A 10 -13.79 18.25 0.68
N GLY A 11 -12.51 18.15 1.01
CA GLY A 11 -11.72 19.26 1.49
C GLY A 11 -11.98 19.54 2.96
N CYS A 12 -10.94 19.91 3.68
CA CYS A 12 -11.03 20.28 5.08
C CYS A 12 -9.93 21.26 5.44
N ARG A 13 -10.29 22.33 6.16
CA ARG A 13 -9.38 23.41 6.57
C ARG A 13 -8.73 24.06 5.35
N THR A 14 -7.40 24.11 5.24
CA THR A 14 -6.73 24.71 4.07
C THR A 14 -6.43 23.72 2.96
N ILE A 15 -6.91 22.48 3.06
CA ILE A 15 -6.68 21.45 2.04
C ILE A 15 -8.00 21.19 1.32
N GLY A 16 -7.96 21.09 0.01
CA GLY A 16 -9.07 20.55 -0.75
C GLY A 16 -8.68 20.20 -2.18
N PRO A 17 -9.66 19.73 -2.97
CA PRO A 17 -9.43 19.27 -4.32
C PRO A 17 -8.87 20.40 -5.19
N ARG A 18 -7.92 20.07 -6.07
CA ARG A 18 -7.21 21.04 -6.92
C ARG A 18 -8.15 21.85 -7.83
N ASP A 19 -9.29 21.26 -8.16
CA ASP A 19 -10.25 21.79 -9.15
C ASP A 19 -11.51 22.39 -8.51
N LYS A 20 -11.53 22.55 -7.17
CA LYS A 20 -12.69 23.09 -6.45
C LYS A 20 -12.28 24.28 -5.59
N VAL A 21 -13.04 25.37 -5.70
CA VAL A 21 -12.97 26.47 -4.73
C VAL A 21 -13.24 25.87 -3.35
N LEU A 22 -12.32 26.07 -2.41
CA LEU A 22 -12.51 25.71 -1.01
C LEU A 22 -13.72 26.49 -0.50
N LYS A 23 -14.89 25.84 -0.44
CA LYS A 23 -16.02 26.41 0.26
C LYS A 23 -15.61 26.46 1.72
N GLY A 24 -15.36 27.67 2.23
CA GLY A 24 -15.11 27.91 3.65
C GLY A 24 -16.10 27.10 4.48
N GLY A 25 -15.56 26.31 5.42
CA GLY A 25 -16.19 25.09 5.94
C GLY A 25 -17.68 25.19 6.23
N GLN A 26 -18.46 24.33 5.58
CA GLN A 26 -19.82 24.04 6.03
C GLN A 26 -19.72 23.12 7.26
N GLY A 27 -19.77 23.71 8.45
CA GLY A 27 -19.92 23.01 9.73
C GLY A 27 -18.63 22.52 10.42
N PRO A 28 -18.73 22.10 11.69
CA PRO A 28 -17.62 21.56 12.46
C PRO A 28 -17.15 20.22 11.85
N CYS A 29 -15.84 20.08 11.63
CA CYS A 29 -15.27 18.84 11.11
C CYS A 29 -15.24 17.77 12.21
N ASN A 30 -15.98 16.68 12.02
CA ASN A 30 -16.03 15.53 12.95
C ASN A 30 -14.69 14.79 13.12
N TYR A 31 -13.69 15.09 12.28
CA TYR A 31 -12.36 14.50 12.31
C TYR A 31 -11.27 15.47 12.78
N LEU A 32 -11.64 16.59 13.41
CA LEU A 32 -10.78 17.72 13.78
C LEU A 32 -9.34 17.37 14.24
N PRO A 33 -9.09 16.47 15.21
CA PRO A 33 -7.71 16.17 15.61
C PRO A 33 -6.93 15.44 14.51
N ALA A 34 -7.55 14.49 13.81
CA ALA A 34 -6.92 13.74 12.74
C ALA A 34 -6.69 14.61 11.49
N CYS A 35 -7.69 15.40 11.10
CA CYS A 35 -7.57 16.35 10.02
C CYS A 35 -6.43 17.32 10.30
N LYS A 36 -6.27 17.82 11.55
CA LYS A 36 -5.14 18.67 11.98
C LYS A 36 -3.78 18.12 11.57
N GLY A 37 -3.47 16.89 11.98
CA GLY A 37 -2.23 16.23 11.61
C GLY A 37 -2.10 15.99 10.11
N LEU A 38 -3.18 15.59 9.45
CA LEU A 38 -3.16 15.26 8.02
C LEU A 38 -2.86 16.45 7.12
N GLU A 39 -3.40 17.62 7.38
CA GLU A 39 -3.06 18.82 6.60
C GLU A 39 -1.57 19.16 6.65
N THR A 40 -0.95 19.08 7.83
CA THR A 40 0.49 19.33 7.96
C THR A 40 1.28 18.35 7.10
N LEU A 41 0.90 17.07 7.12
CA LEU A 41 1.52 16.05 6.26
C LEU A 41 1.26 16.34 4.78
N VAL A 42 0.03 16.71 4.39
CA VAL A 42 -0.33 17.01 3.00
C VAL A 42 0.44 18.23 2.48
N ARG A 43 0.46 19.35 3.21
CA ARG A 43 1.19 20.57 2.79
C ARG A 43 2.69 20.33 2.69
N HIS A 44 3.25 19.58 3.64
CA HIS A 44 4.65 19.21 3.56
C HIS A 44 4.89 18.32 2.34
N PHE A 45 4.08 17.27 2.16
CA PHE A 45 4.25 16.33 1.07
C PHE A 45 4.07 17.01 -0.30
N SER A 46 3.24 18.04 -0.43
CA SER A 46 3.05 18.77 -1.69
C SER A 46 4.20 19.72 -2.05
N THR A 47 5.02 20.13 -1.08
CA THR A 47 6.13 21.09 -1.28
C THR A 47 7.51 20.46 -1.14
N CYS A 48 7.61 19.35 -0.41
CA CYS A 48 8.88 18.67 -0.18
C CYS A 48 9.39 18.02 -1.47
N ARG A 49 10.71 18.15 -1.72
CA ARG A 49 11.39 17.57 -2.89
C ARG A 49 11.94 16.16 -2.64
N THR A 50 12.06 15.74 -1.39
CA THR A 50 12.62 14.44 -1.01
C THR A 50 11.53 13.40 -0.72
N ARG A 51 10.59 13.24 -1.67
CA ARG A 51 9.48 12.27 -1.56
C ARG A 51 9.99 10.85 -1.87
N VAL A 52 10.57 10.21 -0.84
CA VAL A 52 11.12 8.84 -0.79
C VAL A 52 12.22 8.55 -1.84
N PRO A 53 13.05 7.47 -1.77
CA PRO A 53 13.51 6.65 -0.63
C PRO A 53 14.61 7.39 0.19
N GLY A 54 14.66 7.15 1.50
CA GLY A 54 15.53 7.89 2.44
C GLY A 54 14.93 9.20 2.98
N GLY A 55 13.81 9.65 2.41
CA GLY A 55 13.16 10.95 2.68
C GLY A 55 12.86 11.28 4.15
N CYS A 56 12.42 12.53 4.37
CA CYS A 56 12.16 13.07 5.71
C CYS A 56 10.99 12.36 6.43
N VAL A 57 10.93 12.53 7.75
CA VAL A 57 9.93 11.88 8.61
C VAL A 57 8.48 12.18 8.19
N PRO A 58 8.08 13.43 7.87
CA PRO A 58 6.71 13.71 7.45
C PRO A 58 6.36 13.03 6.11
N CYS A 59 7.28 13.02 5.14
CA CYS A 59 7.07 12.32 3.88
C CYS A 59 6.93 10.81 4.07
N LYS A 60 7.75 10.19 4.94
CA LYS A 60 7.64 8.76 5.27
C LYS A 60 6.28 8.43 5.89
N ARG A 61 5.81 9.23 6.86
CA ARG A 61 4.49 9.06 7.47
C ARG A 61 3.36 9.18 6.46
N MET A 62 3.41 10.22 5.61
CA MET A 62 2.42 10.40 4.56
C MET A 62 2.40 9.21 3.59
N TRP A 63 3.58 8.75 3.16
CA TRP A 63 3.72 7.61 2.27
C TRP A 63 3.09 6.34 2.85
N GLN A 64 3.33 6.04 4.13
CA GLN A 64 2.74 4.90 4.82
C GLN A 64 1.21 4.98 4.88
N LEU A 65 0.65 6.17 5.12
CA LEU A 65 -0.80 6.37 5.12
C LEU A 65 -1.43 6.11 3.75
N LEU A 66 -0.79 6.59 2.67
CA LEU A 66 -1.26 6.37 1.30
C LEU A 66 -1.14 4.89 0.89
N GLU A 67 -0.05 4.23 1.30
CA GLU A 67 0.13 2.79 1.06
C GLU A 67 -0.93 1.98 1.79
N LEU A 68 -1.16 2.24 3.09
CA LEU A 68 -2.19 1.60 3.88
C LEU A 68 -3.57 1.77 3.25
N HIS A 69 -3.90 2.99 2.82
CA HIS A 69 -5.15 3.26 2.14
C HIS A 69 -5.35 2.38 0.91
N SER A 70 -4.34 2.28 0.05
CA SER A 70 -4.44 1.51 -1.20
C SER A 70 -4.77 0.04 -0.97
N ARG A 71 -4.28 -0.56 0.13
CA ARG A 71 -4.56 -1.95 0.48
C ARG A 71 -6.04 -2.16 0.78
N MET A 72 -6.66 -1.19 1.48
CA MET A 72 -8.06 -1.23 1.91
C MET A 72 -9.04 -0.65 0.87
N CYS A 73 -8.56 0.12 -0.10
CA CYS A 73 -9.40 0.78 -1.09
C CYS A 73 -9.90 -0.22 -2.14
N ASN A 74 -11.23 -0.28 -2.33
CA ASN A 74 -11.88 -1.18 -3.30
C ASN A 74 -12.13 -0.52 -4.66
N GLN A 75 -12.02 0.81 -4.76
CA GLN A 75 -12.36 1.59 -5.96
C GLN A 75 -11.21 2.55 -6.29
N PRO A 76 -10.05 2.03 -6.76
CA PRO A 76 -8.86 2.84 -6.96
C PRO A 76 -8.98 3.86 -8.10
N ASP A 77 -9.84 3.61 -9.10
CA ASP A 77 -9.97 4.47 -10.29
C ASP A 77 -10.80 5.73 -10.03
N SER A 78 -11.76 5.68 -9.11
CA SER A 78 -12.57 6.83 -8.67
C SER A 78 -12.10 7.42 -7.33
N CYS A 79 -10.99 6.93 -6.79
CA CYS A 79 -10.49 7.36 -5.49
C CYS A 79 -9.85 8.76 -5.53
N CYS A 80 -10.26 9.64 -4.61
CA CYS A 80 -9.69 10.99 -4.48
C CYS A 80 -8.36 11.03 -3.70
N VAL A 81 -7.91 9.92 -3.08
CA VAL A 81 -6.67 9.89 -2.31
C VAL A 81 -5.47 9.80 -3.25
N PRO A 82 -4.47 10.71 -3.15
CA PRO A 82 -3.34 10.74 -4.06
C PRO A 82 -2.54 9.44 -4.01
N LEU A 83 -2.00 9.03 -5.15
CA LEU A 83 -1.18 7.80 -5.31
C LEU A 83 -1.90 6.49 -5.00
N CYS A 84 -3.18 6.48 -4.61
CA CYS A 84 -3.93 5.27 -4.28
C CYS A 84 -3.83 4.22 -5.40
N ARG A 85 -4.16 4.63 -6.64
CA ARG A 85 -4.07 3.78 -7.84
C ARG A 85 -2.65 3.26 -8.08
N HIS A 86 -1.64 4.11 -7.93
CA HIS A 86 -0.24 3.73 -8.11
C HIS A 86 0.18 2.63 -7.13
N PHE A 87 -0.14 2.79 -5.85
CA PHE A 87 0.15 1.76 -4.85
C PHE A 87 -0.64 0.49 -5.08
N LYS A 88 -1.93 0.58 -5.47
CA LYS A 88 -2.75 -0.58 -5.77
C LYS A 88 -2.15 -1.41 -6.90
N GLN A 89 -1.73 -0.75 -7.99
CA GLN A 89 -1.07 -1.40 -9.12
C GLN A 89 0.24 -2.07 -8.70
N LYS A 90 1.07 -1.36 -7.91
CA LYS A 90 2.32 -1.91 -7.37
C LYS A 90 2.08 -3.17 -6.52
N LEU A 91 1.04 -3.17 -5.67
CA LEU A 91 0.67 -4.33 -4.87
C LEU A 91 0.28 -5.52 -5.74
N VAL A 92 -0.59 -5.32 -6.73
CA VAL A 92 -1.00 -6.37 -7.68
C VAL A 92 0.20 -6.95 -8.41
N GLN A 93 1.14 -6.10 -8.85
CA GLN A 93 2.36 -6.55 -9.52
C GLN A 93 3.26 -7.37 -8.59
N GLN A 94 3.40 -6.98 -7.32
CA GLN A 94 4.16 -7.73 -6.32
C GLN A 94 3.53 -9.10 -6.06
N THR A 95 2.21 -9.18 -5.90
CA THR A 95 1.49 -10.44 -5.73
C THR A 95 1.71 -11.37 -6.92
N LYS A 96 1.52 -10.88 -8.16
CA LYS A 96 1.77 -11.67 -9.37
C LYS A 96 3.20 -12.21 -9.45
N LYS A 97 4.20 -11.40 -9.06
CA LYS A 97 5.61 -11.83 -9.01
C LYS A 97 5.83 -12.89 -7.92
N GLY A 98 5.21 -12.72 -6.76
CA GLY A 98 5.24 -13.70 -5.67
C GLY A 98 4.64 -15.04 -6.09
N ASP A 99 3.46 -15.01 -6.72
CA ASP A 99 2.77 -16.20 -7.22
C ASP A 99 3.60 -16.95 -8.26
N ALA A 100 4.20 -16.22 -9.22
CA ALA A 100 5.08 -16.82 -10.21
C ALA A 100 6.28 -17.52 -9.55
N LYS A 101 6.92 -16.87 -8.58
CA LYS A 101 8.03 -17.46 -7.81
C LYS A 101 7.57 -18.69 -7.02
N TRP A 102 6.39 -18.64 -6.39
CA TRP A 102 5.82 -19.75 -5.64
C TRP A 102 5.54 -20.96 -6.54
N LYS A 103 4.94 -20.75 -7.72
CA LYS A 103 4.69 -21.82 -8.69
C LYS A 103 5.98 -22.54 -9.09
N VAL A 104 7.06 -21.80 -9.36
CA VAL A 104 8.37 -22.38 -9.69
C VAL A 104 8.92 -23.20 -8.51
N LEU A 105 8.84 -22.68 -7.28
CA LEU A 105 9.28 -23.39 -6.09
C LEU A 105 8.50 -24.69 -5.88
N VAL A 106 7.17 -24.66 -5.99
CA VAL A 106 6.31 -25.84 -5.87
C VAL A 106 6.65 -26.89 -6.91
N SER A 107 6.85 -26.50 -8.17
CA SER A 107 7.25 -27.42 -9.25
C SER A 107 8.58 -28.12 -8.94
N LYS A 108 9.58 -27.37 -8.45
CA LYS A 108 10.89 -27.93 -8.04
C LYS A 108 10.77 -28.89 -6.87
N VAL A 109 9.98 -28.55 -5.85
CA VAL A 109 9.75 -29.42 -4.69
C VAL A 109 9.05 -30.71 -5.12
N ARG A 110 8.05 -30.64 -6.00
CA ARG A 110 7.38 -31.83 -6.53
C ARG A 110 8.34 -32.72 -7.33
N ALA A 111 9.17 -32.13 -8.20
CA ALA A 111 10.17 -32.87 -8.96
C ALA A 111 11.18 -33.58 -8.05
N ALA A 112 11.67 -32.91 -7.00
CA ALA A 112 12.57 -33.53 -6.02
C ALA A 112 11.88 -34.69 -5.27
N ARG A 113 10.59 -34.56 -4.90
CA ARG A 113 9.84 -35.63 -4.25
C ARG A 113 9.58 -36.84 -5.15
N LEU A 114 9.43 -36.65 -6.46
CA LEU A 114 9.27 -37.75 -7.43
C LEU A 114 10.62 -38.39 -7.80
N GLY A 115 11.69 -37.59 -7.88
CA GLY A 115 13.06 -38.07 -8.12
C GLY A 115 13.65 -38.83 -6.94
N LEU A 116 13.18 -38.55 -5.72
CA LEU A 116 13.36 -39.39 -4.54
C LEU A 116 12.28 -40.49 -4.55
N GLY A 117 12.39 -41.45 -5.47
CA GLY A 117 11.61 -42.69 -5.40
C GLY A 117 11.77 -43.39 -4.04
N PRO A 118 10.91 -44.37 -3.69
CA PRO A 118 10.94 -45.00 -2.37
C PRO A 118 12.35 -45.53 -2.12
N PHE A 119 12.98 -45.04 -1.05
CA PHE A 119 14.26 -45.55 -0.57
C PHE A 119 14.07 -47.05 -0.31
N SER A 120 14.47 -47.88 -1.27
CA SER A 120 14.56 -49.32 -1.07
C SER A 120 15.71 -49.53 -0.11
N SER A 121 15.38 -49.69 1.16
CA SER A 121 16.27 -50.17 2.21
C SER A 121 16.80 -51.55 1.81
N ARG A 122 17.90 -51.57 1.06
CA ARG A 122 18.70 -52.78 0.91
C ARG A 122 19.41 -52.99 2.24
N GLY A 123 18.82 -53.83 3.07
CA GLY A 123 19.51 -54.43 4.21
C GLY A 123 20.67 -55.26 3.67
N SER A 124 21.89 -54.91 4.06
CA SER A 124 23.04 -55.79 3.93
C SER A 124 23.13 -56.64 5.18
N ALA A 125 22.64 -57.88 5.08
CA ALA A 125 23.09 -58.95 5.96
C ALA A 125 24.54 -59.28 5.55
N LEU A 126 25.49 -59.03 6.44
CA LEU A 126 26.83 -59.63 6.35
C LEU A 126 26.85 -60.88 7.23
N LEU A 127 27.13 -62.01 6.58
CA LEU A 127 27.65 -63.25 7.16
C LEU A 127 29.08 -63.03 7.65
#